data_AF-A0A024G456-F1
#
_entry.id   AF-A0A024G456-F1
#
_cell.length_a   1.000
_cell.length_b   1.000
_cell.length_c   1.000
_cell.angle_alpha   90.00
_cell.angle_beta   90.00
_cell.angle_gamma   90.00
#
_symmetry.space_group_name_H-M   'P 1'
#
loop_
_entity.id
_entity.type
_entity.pdbx_description
1 polymer ?
#
loop_
_entity_poly.entity_id
_entity_poly.type
_entity_poly.pdbx_seq_one_letter_code
_entity_poly.pdbx_strand_id
1 'polypeptide(L)'
;MMLYYPLEHVSYIGFMAPKLIQIDAGKISRQSCIAWLMYIILDMYANQRRIRKLALEECSILEGSDDTDRKKKLPEIRTRKSELHYTQLRNACLLPTCLHWSIHEGVLPESVVQYLCCLEACVGLWRAWTNSTRQSERAQRS
;
A
#
# COMPACT_ATOMS: atom_id res chain seq x y z
N MET A 1 0.47 -1.24 11.55
CA MET A 1 1.29 -0.35 12.40
C MET A 1 1.30 -0.75 13.87
N MET A 2 0.15 -1.09 14.50
CA MET A 2 0.13 -1.46 15.93
C MET A 2 0.94 -2.72 16.31
N LEU A 3 1.09 -3.69 15.39
CA LEU A 3 1.91 -4.90 15.61
C LEU A 3 3.35 -4.78 15.08
N TYR A 4 3.62 -3.78 14.22
CA TYR A 4 4.94 -3.58 13.61
C TYR A 4 5.90 -2.93 14.61
N TYR A 5 5.43 -1.90 15.31
CA TYR A 5 6.19 -1.14 16.29
C TYR A 5 6.75 -1.99 17.46
N PRO A 6 5.98 -2.89 18.12
CA PRO A 6 6.54 -3.71 19.20
C PRO A 6 7.56 -4.74 18.69
N LEU A 7 7.39 -5.30 17.49
CA LEU A 7 8.33 -6.27 16.93
C LEU A 7 9.66 -5.62 16.53
N GLU A 8 9.62 -4.40 16.01
CA GLU A 8 10.80 -3.61 15.66
C GLU A 8 11.60 -3.20 16.92
N HIS A 9 10.92 -2.89 18.02
CA HIS A 9 11.62 -2.60 19.28
C HIS A 9 12.23 -3.85 19.92
N VAL A 10 11.60 -5.03 19.80
CA VAL A 10 12.17 -6.29 20.28
C VAL A 10 13.42 -6.69 19.49
N SER A 11 13.43 -6.47 18.17
CA SER A 11 14.63 -6.73 17.35
C SER A 11 15.77 -5.75 17.64
N TYR A 12 15.46 -4.46 17.86
CA TYR A 12 16.45 -3.45 18.22
C TYR A 12 17.09 -3.72 19.59
N ILE A 13 16.30 -4.14 20.57
CA ILE A 13 16.80 -4.53 21.91
C ILE A 13 17.68 -5.79 21.81
N GLY A 14 17.32 -6.75 20.96
CA GLY A 14 18.16 -7.93 20.69
C GLY A 14 19.50 -7.60 20.03
N PHE A 15 19.56 -6.54 19.21
CA PHE A 15 20.78 -6.10 18.52
C PHE A 15 21.74 -5.32 19.45
N MET A 16 21.19 -4.54 20.38
CA MET A 16 21.97 -3.72 21.33
C MET A 16 22.48 -4.49 22.57
N ALA A 17 21.85 -5.61 22.92
CA ALA A 17 22.22 -6.41 24.10
C ALA A 17 22.36 -7.91 23.78
N PRO A 18 23.39 -8.32 23.00
CA PRO A 18 23.56 -9.71 22.57
C PRO A 18 23.84 -10.70 23.70
N LYS A 19 24.15 -10.22 24.93
CA LYS A 19 24.42 -11.06 26.10
C LYS A 19 23.18 -11.40 26.94
N LEU A 20 22.03 -10.77 26.71
CA LEU A 20 20.82 -10.95 27.54
C LEU A 20 19.75 -11.81 26.86
N ILE A 21 19.71 -11.88 25.52
CA ILE A 21 18.74 -12.71 24.81
C ILE A 21 19.40 -13.29 23.54
N GLN A 22 19.56 -14.62 23.49
CA GLN A 22 19.99 -15.33 22.29
C GLN A 22 18.85 -15.39 21.28
N ILE A 23 18.50 -14.24 20.72
CA ILE A 23 17.49 -14.14 19.68
C ILE A 23 18.19 -14.12 18.33
N ASP A 24 17.82 -15.07 17.49
CA ASP A 24 18.28 -15.20 16.13
C ASP A 24 17.66 -14.07 15.27
N ALA A 25 18.37 -12.94 15.18
CA ALA A 25 17.91 -11.70 14.53
C ALA A 25 17.47 -11.93 13.07
N GLY A 26 18.09 -12.89 12.37
CA GLY A 26 17.71 -13.29 11.03
C GLY A 26 16.30 -13.91 10.95
N LYS A 27 15.89 -14.66 11.98
CA LYS A 27 14.53 -15.23 12.06
C LYS A 27 13.48 -14.17 12.34
N ILE A 28 13.76 -13.21 13.23
CA ILE A 28 12.82 -12.13 13.56
C ILE A 28 12.63 -11.16 12.38
N SER A 29 13.71 -10.80 11.69
CA SER A 29 13.62 -9.96 10.49
C SER A 29 12.73 -10.59 9.41
N ARG A 30 12.87 -11.90 9.20
CA ARG A 30 12.00 -12.65 8.27
C ARG A 30 10.57 -12.75 8.72
N GLN A 31 10.30 -13.01 9.99
CA GLN A 31 8.94 -13.00 10.52
C GLN A 31 8.27 -11.64 10.32
N SER A 32 9.04 -10.55 10.46
CA SER A 32 8.57 -9.19 10.18
C SER A 32 8.24 -9.00 8.70
N CYS A 33 9.08 -9.49 7.79
CA CYS A 33 8.82 -9.46 6.34
C CYS A 33 7.59 -10.30 5.94
N ILE A 34 7.41 -11.47 6.55
CA ILE A 34 6.23 -12.33 6.32
C ILE A 34 4.96 -11.66 6.83
N ALA A 35 5.01 -11.05 8.03
CA ALA A 35 3.88 -10.31 8.57
C ALA A 35 3.50 -9.12 7.68
N TRP A 36 4.49 -8.43 7.13
CA TRP A 36 4.28 -7.34 6.18
C TRP A 36 3.72 -7.82 4.84
N LEU A 37 4.20 -8.94 4.31
CA LEU A 37 3.66 -9.59 3.11
C LEU A 37 2.18 -9.96 3.31
N MET A 38 1.84 -10.57 4.45
CA MET A 38 0.45 -10.90 4.80
C MET A 38 -0.44 -9.66 4.87
N TYR A 39 0.07 -8.57 5.43
CA TYR A 39 -0.64 -7.29 5.46
C TYR A 39 -0.91 -6.76 4.04
N ILE A 40 0.07 -6.79 3.14
CA ILE A 40 -0.10 -6.36 1.74
C ILE A 40 -1.16 -7.21 1.03
N ILE A 41 -1.14 -8.53 1.22
CA ILE A 41 -2.13 -9.45 0.62
C ILE A 41 -3.54 -9.12 1.11
N LEU A 42 -3.70 -8.92 2.43
CA LEU A 42 -4.98 -8.53 3.03
C LEU A 42 -5.46 -7.17 2.51
N ASP A 43 -4.56 -6.19 2.38
CA ASP A 43 -4.88 -4.87 1.85
C ASP A 43 -5.27 -4.93 0.36
N MET A 44 -4.57 -5.73 -0.45
CA MET A 44 -4.97 -5.99 -1.84
C MET A 44 -6.37 -6.61 -1.91
N TYR A 45 -6.66 -7.61 -1.08
CA TYR A 45 -7.98 -8.24 -1.04
C TYR A 45 -9.09 -7.24 -0.63
N ALA A 46 -8.85 -6.46 0.42
CA ALA A 46 -9.79 -5.44 0.89
C ALA A 46 -10.03 -4.36 -0.17
N ASN A 47 -8.97 -3.89 -0.83
CA ASN A 47 -9.07 -2.91 -1.92
C ASN A 47 -9.83 -3.46 -3.12
N GLN A 48 -9.62 -4.73 -3.49
CA GLN A 48 -10.37 -5.37 -4.57
C GLN A 48 -11.88 -5.42 -4.27
N ARG A 49 -12.25 -5.73 -3.01
CA ARG A 49 -13.66 -5.65 -2.58
C ARG A 49 -14.22 -4.23 -2.66
N ARG A 50 -13.44 -3.22 -2.26
CA ARG A 50 -13.85 -1.80 -2.35
C ARG A 50 -14.07 -1.37 -3.80
N ILE A 51 -13.18 -1.77 -4.72
CA ILE A 51 -13.33 -1.48 -6.16
C ILE A 51 -14.60 -2.12 -6.71
N ARG A 52 -14.87 -3.39 -6.37
CA ARG A 52 -16.11 -4.07 -6.79
C ARG A 52 -17.36 -3.39 -6.23
N LYS A 53 -17.35 -2.98 -4.97
CA LYS A 53 -18.46 -2.24 -4.35
C LYS A 53 -18.72 -0.92 -5.08
N LEU A 54 -17.66 -0.15 -5.38
CA LEU A 54 -17.76 1.10 -6.14
C LEU A 54 -18.21 0.88 -7.59
N ALA A 55 -17.90 -0.28 -8.19
CA ALA A 55 -18.40 -0.63 -9.52
C ALA A 55 -19.91 -0.91 -9.51
N LEU A 56 -20.42 -1.58 -8.48
CA LEU A 56 -21.86 -1.77 -8.31
C LEU A 56 -22.59 -0.46 -8.05
N GLU A 57 -22.01 0.43 -7.22
CA GLU A 57 -22.54 1.78 -6.99
C GLU A 57 -22.53 2.63 -8.27
N GLU A 58 -21.52 2.49 -9.14
CA GLU A 58 -21.52 3.19 -10.43
C GLU A 58 -22.63 2.69 -11.36
N CYS A 59 -22.84 1.36 -11.45
CA CYS A 59 -23.92 0.80 -12.26
C CYS A 59 -25.30 1.25 -11.77
N SER A 60 -25.55 1.25 -10.45
CA SER A 60 -26.85 1.67 -9.91
C SER A 60 -27.12 3.17 -10.14
N ILE A 61 -26.08 4.01 -10.14
CA ILE A 61 -26.21 5.44 -10.47
C ILE A 61 -26.52 5.64 -11.96
N LEU A 62 -25.92 4.85 -12.84
CA LEU A 62 -26.17 4.89 -14.28
C LEU A 62 -27.59 4.43 -14.65
N GLU A 63 -28.15 3.48 -13.90
CA GLU A 63 -29.50 2.94 -14.15
C GLU A 63 -30.62 3.77 -13.49
N GLY A 64 -30.38 4.37 -12.32
CA GLY A 64 -31.46 4.94 -11.50
C GLY A 64 -31.39 6.44 -11.18
N SER A 65 -30.31 7.16 -11.51
CA SER A 65 -30.14 8.56 -11.06
C SER A 65 -30.51 9.60 -12.13
N ASP A 66 -31.18 10.66 -11.68
CA ASP A 66 -31.47 11.88 -12.44
C ASP A 66 -30.17 12.54 -12.96
N ASP A 67 -30.24 13.23 -14.09
CA ASP A 67 -29.05 13.61 -14.89
C ASP A 67 -28.14 14.63 -14.17
N THR A 68 -28.69 15.40 -13.24
CA THR A 68 -27.98 16.35 -12.37
C THR A 68 -27.20 15.66 -11.24
N ASP A 69 -27.78 14.65 -10.60
CA ASP A 69 -27.15 13.88 -9.52
C ASP A 69 -26.04 12.97 -10.05
N ARG A 70 -26.27 12.40 -11.24
CA ARG A 70 -25.30 11.59 -11.99
C ARG A 70 -24.00 12.36 -12.28
N LYS A 71 -24.11 13.60 -12.76
CA LYS A 71 -22.95 14.46 -13.09
C LYS A 71 -22.12 14.84 -11.86
N LYS A 72 -22.71 14.87 -10.67
CA LYS A 72 -22.00 15.18 -9.42
C LYS A 72 -21.35 13.95 -8.78
N LYS A 73 -22.04 12.80 -8.74
CA LYS A 73 -21.57 11.59 -8.05
C LYS A 73 -20.55 10.77 -8.86
N LEU A 74 -20.65 10.75 -10.19
CA LEU A 74 -19.70 10.04 -11.06
C LEU A 74 -18.23 10.50 -10.92
N PRO A 75 -17.89 11.81 -10.95
CA PRO A 75 -16.50 12.22 -10.82
C PRO A 75 -15.92 11.90 -9.43
N GLU A 76 -16.74 11.92 -8.38
CA GLU A 76 -16.32 11.52 -7.03
C GLU A 76 -15.97 10.02 -6.98
N ILE A 77 -16.84 9.16 -7.52
CA ILE A 77 -16.61 7.71 -7.59
C ILE A 77 -15.38 7.39 -8.45
N ARG A 78 -15.21 8.06 -9.60
CA ARG A 78 -14.02 7.89 -10.46
C ARG A 78 -12.74 8.28 -9.75
N THR A 79 -12.76 9.40 -9.01
CA THR A 79 -11.62 9.82 -8.20
C THR A 79 -11.28 8.76 -7.16
N ARG A 80 -12.29 8.26 -6.43
CA ARG A 80 -12.11 7.22 -5.42
C ARG A 80 -11.61 5.89 -5.98
N LYS A 81 -12.09 5.50 -7.17
CA LYS A 81 -11.56 4.32 -7.89
C LYS A 81 -10.10 4.51 -8.27
N SER A 82 -9.73 5.69 -8.79
CA SER A 82 -8.33 5.96 -9.15
C SER A 82 -7.41 5.82 -7.93
N GLU A 83 -7.83 6.30 -6.76
CA GLU A 83 -7.09 6.16 -5.50
C GLU A 83 -6.87 4.69 -5.12
N LEU A 84 -7.90 3.87 -5.24
CA LEU A 84 -7.78 2.44 -4.95
C LEU A 84 -6.87 1.72 -5.95
N HIS A 85 -6.88 2.12 -7.23
CA HIS A 85 -5.95 1.60 -8.24
C HIS A 85 -4.50 1.99 -7.95
N TYR A 86 -4.25 3.20 -7.45
CA TYR A 86 -2.90 3.59 -7.02
C TYR A 86 -2.41 2.74 -5.85
N THR A 87 -3.26 2.49 -4.85
CA THR A 87 -2.89 1.62 -3.73
C THR A 87 -2.63 0.18 -4.19
N GLN A 88 -3.44 -0.34 -5.11
CA GLN A 88 -3.20 -1.63 -5.76
C GLN A 88 -1.85 -1.69 -6.50
N LEU A 89 -1.50 -0.64 -7.26
CA LEU A 89 -0.22 -0.57 -7.97
C LEU A 89 0.97 -0.56 -7.01
N ARG A 90 0.91 0.25 -5.95
CA ARG A 90 1.97 0.27 -4.92
C ARG A 90 2.14 -1.10 -4.26
N ASN A 91 1.02 -1.73 -3.88
CA ASN A 91 1.04 -3.06 -3.29
C ASN A 91 1.58 -4.12 -4.27
N ALA A 92 1.28 -4.01 -5.56
CA ALA A 92 1.80 -4.92 -6.59
C ALA A 92 3.31 -4.78 -6.80
N CYS A 93 3.88 -3.58 -6.63
CA CYS A 93 5.33 -3.37 -6.65
C CYS A 93 6.02 -3.88 -5.38
N LEU A 94 5.37 -3.72 -4.22
CA LEU A 94 5.91 -4.13 -2.92
C LEU A 94 5.82 -5.63 -2.66
N LEU A 95 4.77 -6.30 -3.12
CA LEU A 95 4.53 -7.73 -2.91
C LEU A 95 5.72 -8.63 -3.33
N PRO A 96 6.28 -8.52 -4.55
CA PRO A 96 7.46 -9.30 -4.96
C PRO A 96 8.70 -8.98 -4.13
N THR A 97 8.92 -7.72 -3.75
CA THR A 97 10.01 -7.29 -2.87
C THR A 97 9.90 -7.96 -1.49
N CYS A 98 8.71 -7.94 -0.89
CA CYS A 98 8.48 -8.54 0.42
C CYS A 98 8.57 -10.07 0.36
N LEU A 99 8.15 -10.69 -0.73
CA LEU A 99 8.31 -12.12 -0.96
C LEU A 99 9.79 -12.52 -1.08
N HIS A 100 10.58 -11.73 -1.82
CA HIS A 100 12.03 -11.94 -1.95
C HIS A 100 12.72 -11.91 -0.58
N TRP A 101 12.40 -10.94 0.28
CA TRP A 101 12.98 -10.85 1.64
C TRP A 101 12.41 -11.87 2.64
N SER A 102 11.27 -12.49 2.34
CA SER A 102 10.67 -13.52 3.20
C SER A 102 11.29 -14.91 2.99
N ILE A 103 11.95 -15.17 1.86
CA ILE A 103 12.49 -16.47 1.47
C ILE A 103 14.02 -16.47 1.59
N HIS A 104 14.59 -17.60 2.01
CA HIS A 104 16.02 -17.73 2.32
C HIS A 104 16.95 -17.57 1.11
N GLU A 105 16.47 -17.87 -0.10
CA GLU A 105 17.24 -17.87 -1.34
C GLU A 105 16.84 -16.74 -2.32
N GLY A 106 15.88 -15.88 -1.97
CA GLY A 106 15.47 -14.76 -2.81
C GLY A 106 14.92 -15.18 -4.18
N VAL A 107 13.61 -15.05 -4.39
CA VAL A 107 12.97 -15.50 -5.66
C VAL A 107 13.34 -14.63 -6.88
N LEU A 108 13.92 -13.47 -6.65
CA LEU A 108 14.15 -12.43 -7.66
C LEU A 108 15.60 -11.91 -7.57
N PRO A 109 16.20 -11.48 -8.69
CA PRO A 109 17.48 -10.78 -8.66
C PRO A 109 17.38 -9.50 -7.83
N GLU A 110 18.42 -9.21 -7.05
CA GLU A 110 18.46 -8.02 -6.18
C GLU A 110 18.25 -6.71 -6.95
N SER A 111 18.75 -6.65 -8.19
CA SER A 111 18.53 -5.51 -9.09
C SER A 111 17.04 -5.26 -9.36
N VAL A 112 16.26 -6.31 -9.62
CA VAL A 112 14.81 -6.22 -9.88
C VAL A 112 14.08 -5.70 -8.65
N VAL A 113 14.45 -6.19 -7.47
CA VAL A 113 13.88 -5.74 -6.19
C VAL A 113 14.11 -4.24 -5.99
N GLN A 114 15.34 -3.78 -6.24
CA GLN A 114 15.69 -2.37 -6.10
C GLN A 114 14.98 -1.47 -7.12
N TYR A 115 14.80 -1.94 -8.36
CA TYR A 115 13.98 -1.25 -9.36
C TYR A 115 12.51 -1.15 -8.92
N LEU A 116 11.93 -2.21 -8.36
CA LEU A 116 10.54 -2.20 -7.89
C LEU A 116 10.34 -1.26 -6.71
N CYS A 117 11.28 -1.23 -5.76
CA CYS A 117 11.28 -0.24 -4.67
C CYS A 117 11.40 1.20 -5.20
N CYS A 118 12.30 1.43 -6.16
CA CYS A 118 12.47 2.75 -6.78
C CYS A 118 11.19 3.19 -7.50
N LEU A 119 10.56 2.28 -8.26
CA LEU A 119 9.32 2.56 -8.97
C LEU A 119 8.18 2.89 -8.00
N GLU A 120 8.05 2.15 -6.90
CA GLU A 120 7.07 2.43 -5.86
C GLU A 120 7.30 3.82 -5.22
N ALA A 121 8.55 4.16 -4.91
CA ALA A 121 8.92 5.46 -4.36
C ALA A 121 8.61 6.60 -5.34
N CYS A 122 8.92 6.44 -6.63
CA CYS A 122 8.60 7.40 -7.68
C CYS A 122 7.09 7.62 -7.81
N VAL A 123 6.30 6.54 -7.81
CA VAL A 123 4.83 6.61 -7.86
C VAL A 123 4.28 7.30 -6.60
N GLY A 124 4.83 6.97 -5.43
CA GLY A 124 4.47 7.62 -4.16
C GLY A 124 4.75 9.12 -4.17
N LEU A 125 5.92 9.53 -4.64
CA LEU A 125 6.34 10.93 -4.73
C LEU A 125 5.48 11.71 -5.72
N TRP A 126 5.24 11.14 -6.92
CA TRP A 126 4.35 11.72 -7.92
C TRP A 126 2.94 11.93 -7.35
N ARG A 127 2.40 10.93 -6.63
CA ARG A 127 1.07 11.04 -6.03
C ARG A 127 1.02 12.09 -4.92
N ALA A 128 2.04 12.16 -4.07
CA ALA A 128 2.13 13.20 -3.05
C ALA A 128 2.15 14.59 -3.67
N TRP A 129 2.98 14.81 -4.70
CA TRP A 129 3.08 16.07 -5.41
C TRP A 129 1.75 16.49 -6.04
N THR A 130 1.08 15.59 -6.78
CA THR A 130 -0.23 15.89 -7.39
C THR A 130 -1.32 16.23 -6.37
N ASN A 131 -1.28 15.62 -5.18
CA ASN A 131 -2.21 15.95 -4.10
C ASN A 131 -1.92 17.32 -3.49
N SER A 132 -0.65 17.66 -3.27
CA SER A 132 -0.25 18.97 -2.76
C SER A 132 -0.68 20.10 -3.70
N THR A 133 -0.49 19.93 -5.02
CA THR A 133 -0.93 20.93 -6.02
C THR A 133 -2.45 21.15 -6.01
N ARG A 134 -3.23 20.07 -5.91
CA ARG A 134 -4.70 20.18 -5.81
C ARG A 134 -5.15 20.84 -4.51
N GLN A 135 -4.43 20.64 -3.41
CA GLN A 135 -4.74 21.29 -2.14
C GLN A 135 -4.46 22.80 -2.20
N SER A 136 -3.34 23.22 -2.80
CA SER A 136 -3.04 24.65 -2.97
C SER A 136 -4.08 25.36 -3.85
N GLU A 137 -4.56 24.70 -4.92
CA GLU A 137 -5.60 25.27 -5.79
C GLU A 137 -6.95 25.42 -5.08
N ARG A 138 -7.30 24.49 -4.18
CA ARG A 138 -8.54 24.59 -3.38
C ARG A 138 -8.45 25.71 -2.35
N ALA A 139 -7.30 25.88 -1.70
CA ALA A 139 -7.06 26.95 -0.73
C ALA A 139 -7.11 28.36 -1.35
N GLN A 140 -6.81 28.49 -2.66
CA GLN A 140 -6.92 29.76 -3.39
C GLN A 140 -8.35 30.07 -3.88
N ARG A 141 -9.26 29.09 -3.89
CA ARG A 141 -10.66 29.25 -4.34
C ARG A 141 -11.66 29.41 -3.20
N SER A 142 -11.23 29.22 -1.95
CA SER A 142 -12.02 29.44 -0.72
C SER A 142 -11.80 30.83 -0.17
#